data_AF-A0A7C0WHK4-F1
#
_entry.id   AF-A0A7C0WHK4-F1
#
_cell.length_a   1.000
_cell.length_b   1.000
_cell.length_c   1.000
_cell.angle_alpha   90.00
_cell.angle_beta   90.00
_cell.angle_gamma   90.00
#
_symmetry.space_group_name_H-M   'P 1'
#
loop_
_entity.id
_entity.type
_entity.pdbx_description
1 polymer ?
#
loop_
_entity_poly.entity_id
_entity_poly.type
_entity_poly.pdbx_seq_one_letter_code
_entity_poly.pdbx_strand_id
1 'polypeptide(L)'
;MTSETLKTEASPACQSPAIILVEPQLGENIGMAARAMANFSLDDLRLVAPREQWPNKEAWSAAAGASWIIEDAHIYEDVGAAVADLHFVCATTARIRDSVKQISAPQSAASEMRSRSRAGQKCG
;
A
#
# COMPACT_ATOMS: atom_id res chain seq x y z
N MET A 1 28.96 -38.33 -4.91
CA MET A 1 27.64 -37.75 -5.21
C MET A 1 27.44 -36.57 -4.27
N THR A 2 28.01 -35.42 -4.61
CA THR A 2 27.87 -34.18 -3.85
C THR A 2 26.51 -33.58 -4.18
N SER A 3 25.61 -33.56 -3.20
CA SER A 3 24.31 -32.90 -3.30
C SER A 3 24.55 -31.40 -3.37
N GLU A 4 24.39 -30.86 -4.58
CA GLU A 4 24.39 -29.45 -4.87
C GLU A 4 23.15 -28.83 -4.23
N THR A 5 23.34 -28.06 -3.16
CA THR A 5 22.27 -27.29 -2.54
C THR A 5 21.84 -26.22 -3.54
N LEU A 6 20.66 -26.41 -4.15
CA LEU A 6 19.98 -25.40 -4.95
C LEU A 6 19.72 -24.18 -4.05
N LYS A 7 20.59 -23.17 -4.14
CA LYS A 7 20.27 -21.83 -3.65
C LYS A 7 19.13 -21.33 -4.52
N THR A 8 17.95 -21.18 -3.91
CA THR A 8 16.88 -20.38 -4.50
C THR A 8 17.37 -18.95 -4.55
N GLU A 9 17.94 -18.54 -5.68
CA GLU A 9 18.24 -17.14 -5.98
C GLU A 9 16.95 -16.35 -5.79
N ALA A 10 16.92 -15.47 -4.78
CA ALA A 10 15.79 -14.60 -4.53
C ALA A 10 15.56 -13.74 -5.79
N SER A 11 14.36 -13.84 -6.38
CA SER A 11 13.94 -12.85 -7.37
C SER A 11 14.15 -11.45 -6.80
N PRO A 12 14.56 -10.45 -7.60
CA PRO A 12 14.70 -9.09 -7.12
C PRO A 12 13.43 -8.73 -6.37
N ALA A 13 13.55 -8.43 -5.08
CA ALA A 13 12.41 -8.24 -4.20
C ALA A 13 11.54 -7.13 -4.80
N CYS A 14 10.40 -7.53 -5.37
CA CYS A 14 9.44 -6.61 -5.94
C CYS A 14 8.96 -5.73 -4.79
N GLN A 15 9.27 -4.43 -4.84
CA GLN A 15 8.86 -3.52 -3.78
C GLN A 15 7.33 -3.51 -3.70
N SER A 16 6.85 -3.65 -2.47
CA SER A 16 5.44 -3.55 -2.11
C SER A 16 4.91 -2.18 -2.50
N PRO A 17 3.75 -2.07 -3.18
CA PRO A 17 3.14 -0.78 -3.46
C PRO A 17 2.68 -0.10 -2.17
N ALA A 18 2.86 1.22 -2.09
CA ALA A 18 2.32 2.01 -1.00
C ALA A 18 0.79 2.02 -1.04
N ILE A 19 0.16 1.78 0.10
CA ILE A 19 -1.29 1.95 0.28
C ILE A 19 -1.52 3.26 1.02
N ILE A 20 -2.12 4.23 0.31
CA ILE A 20 -2.30 5.59 0.82
C ILE A 20 -3.76 5.83 1.16
N LEU A 21 -4.07 5.98 2.45
CA LEU A 21 -5.39 6.37 2.92
C LEU A 21 -5.45 7.89 3.10
N VAL A 22 -6.22 8.56 2.24
CA VAL A 22 -6.39 10.01 2.29
C VAL A 22 -7.61 10.38 3.12
N GLU A 23 -7.39 11.15 4.17
CA GLU A 23 -8.39 11.59 5.15
C GLU A 23 -9.28 10.42 5.67
N PRO A 24 -8.70 9.30 6.16
CA PRO A 24 -9.51 8.23 6.73
C PRO A 24 -10.31 8.74 7.92
N GLN A 25 -11.59 8.34 7.97
CA GLN A 25 -12.55 8.88 8.93
C GLN A 25 -12.57 8.16 10.28
N LEU A 26 -12.30 6.84 10.29
CA LEU A 26 -12.37 6.00 11.49
C LEU A 26 -11.11 5.15 11.61
N GLY A 27 -10.57 5.01 12.83
CA GLY A 27 -9.46 4.12 13.15
C GLY A 27 -9.75 2.68 12.74
N GLU A 28 -10.99 2.20 12.92
CA GLU A 28 -11.41 0.85 12.51
C GLU A 28 -11.20 0.59 11.01
N ASN A 29 -11.44 1.59 10.15
CA ASN A 29 -11.22 1.46 8.71
C ASN A 29 -9.72 1.34 8.38
N ILE A 30 -8.86 2.02 9.13
CA ILE A 30 -7.41 1.91 9.00
C ILE A 30 -6.97 0.49 9.41
N GLY A 31 -7.49 -0.03 10.52
CA GLY A 31 -7.20 -1.39 10.97
C GLY A 31 -7.68 -2.46 9.99
N MET A 32 -8.89 -2.32 9.44
CA MET A 32 -9.39 -3.23 8.40
C MET A 32 -8.56 -3.18 7.12
N ALA A 33 -8.08 -1.99 6.73
CA ALA A 33 -7.17 -1.84 5.59
C ALA A 33 -5.82 -2.54 5.86
N ALA A 34 -5.22 -2.33 7.02
CA ALA A 34 -3.99 -3.02 7.44
C ALA A 34 -4.18 -4.54 7.44
N ARG A 35 -5.31 -5.05 7.95
CA ARG A 35 -5.64 -6.47 7.89
C ARG A 35 -5.71 -7.00 6.45
N ALA A 36 -6.33 -6.25 5.54
CA ALA A 36 -6.37 -6.62 4.13
C ALA A 36 -4.96 -6.63 3.50
N MET A 37 -4.15 -5.62 3.81
CA MET A 37 -2.75 -5.54 3.35
C MET A 37 -1.94 -6.77 3.77
N ALA A 38 -2.02 -7.17 5.05
CA ALA A 38 -1.32 -8.35 5.56
C ALA A 38 -1.72 -9.65 4.83
N ASN A 39 -3.01 -9.82 4.50
CA ASN A 39 -3.49 -10.99 3.76
C ASN A 39 -2.91 -11.09 2.33
N PHE A 40 -2.45 -9.97 1.77
CA PHE A 40 -1.88 -9.89 0.43
C PHE A 40 -0.38 -9.56 0.43
N SER A 41 0.29 -9.70 1.58
CA SER A 41 1.72 -9.41 1.75
C SER A 41 2.11 -7.97 1.36
N LEU A 42 1.25 -7.00 1.70
CA LEU A 42 1.53 -5.57 1.59
C LEU A 42 1.87 -5.01 2.97
N ASP A 43 2.74 -4.00 3.01
CA ASP A 43 3.40 -3.52 4.24
C ASP A 43 3.65 -2.00 4.29
N ASP A 44 3.68 -1.28 3.16
CA ASP A 44 3.83 0.18 3.13
C ASP A 44 2.46 0.88 3.28
N LEU A 45 2.07 1.20 4.52
CA LEU A 45 0.87 1.97 4.83
C LEU A 45 1.21 3.46 5.04
N ARG A 46 0.50 4.33 4.33
CA ARG A 46 0.62 5.79 4.46
C ARG A 46 -0.73 6.42 4.79
N LEU A 47 -0.77 7.28 5.79
CA LEU A 47 -1.97 8.01 6.19
C LEU A 47 -1.78 9.50 5.90
N VAL A 48 -2.69 10.09 5.13
CA VAL A 48 -2.70 11.53 4.87
C VAL A 48 -3.83 12.15 5.67
N ALA A 49 -3.50 13.09 6.56
CA ALA A 49 -4.46 13.85 7.36
C ALA A 49 -5.60 12.98 7.98
N PRO A 50 -5.29 11.91 8.75
CA PRO A 50 -6.32 11.11 9.41
C PRO A 50 -7.19 11.99 10.31
N ARG A 51 -8.52 11.81 10.26
CA ARG A 51 -9.45 12.67 11.01
C ARG A 51 -9.42 12.45 12.51
N GLU A 52 -9.29 11.21 12.93
CA GLU A 52 -9.10 10.88 14.34
C GLU A 52 -7.62 11.04 14.71
N GLN A 53 -7.37 11.37 15.97
CA GLN A 53 -6.01 11.53 16.48
C GLN A 53 -5.23 10.21 16.32
N TRP A 54 -3.99 10.33 15.85
CA TRP A 54 -3.08 9.20 15.69
C TRP A 54 -1.99 9.25 16.78
N PRO A 55 -1.63 8.13 17.43
CA PRO A 55 -2.16 6.76 17.27
C PRO A 55 -3.60 6.57 17.79
N ASN A 56 -4.36 5.68 17.14
CA ASN A 56 -5.76 5.35 17.45
C ASN A 56 -6.00 3.88 17.83
N LYS A 57 -6.34 3.59 19.10
CA LYS A 57 -6.58 2.22 19.62
C LYS A 57 -7.55 1.35 18.81
N GLU A 58 -8.56 1.94 18.18
CA GLU A 58 -9.55 1.19 17.39
C GLU A 58 -8.92 0.61 16.12
N ALA A 59 -7.87 1.25 15.59
CA ALA A 59 -7.09 0.70 14.48
C ALA A 59 -6.37 -0.60 14.88
N TRP A 60 -5.69 -0.63 16.03
CA TRP A 60 -5.04 -1.86 16.55
C TRP A 60 -6.06 -2.97 16.78
N SER A 61 -7.21 -2.64 17.36
CA SER A 61 -8.29 -3.60 17.62
C SER A 61 -8.79 -4.24 16.31
N ALA A 62 -9.05 -3.41 15.29
CA ALA A 62 -9.56 -3.86 13.99
C ALA A 62 -8.51 -4.57 13.11
N ALA A 63 -7.20 -4.40 13.38
CA ALA A 63 -6.11 -4.98 12.59
C ALA A 63 -6.02 -6.51 12.67
N ALA A 64 -6.59 -7.13 13.71
CA ALA A 64 -6.65 -8.59 13.89
C ALA A 64 -5.31 -9.31 13.62
N GLY A 65 -4.22 -8.84 14.25
CA GLY A 65 -2.87 -9.41 14.09
C GLY A 65 -1.99 -8.70 13.06
N ALA A 66 -2.53 -7.74 12.31
CA ALA A 66 -1.78 -6.88 11.39
C ALA A 66 -1.28 -5.57 12.04
N SER A 67 -1.11 -5.54 13.37
CA SER A 67 -0.69 -4.34 14.10
C SER A 67 0.67 -3.80 13.66
N TRP A 68 1.55 -4.67 13.15
CA TRP A 68 2.86 -4.28 12.63
C TRP A 68 2.77 -3.28 11.46
N ILE A 69 1.76 -3.41 10.58
CA ILE A 69 1.52 -2.43 9.50
C ILE A 69 1.10 -1.07 10.05
N ILE A 70 0.35 -1.06 11.15
CA ILE A 70 -0.10 0.17 11.83
C ILE A 70 1.08 0.84 12.54
N GLU A 71 1.93 0.05 13.19
CA GLU A 71 3.13 0.51 13.89
C GLU A 71 4.16 1.11 12.92
N ASP A 72 4.29 0.53 11.72
CA ASP A 72 5.18 1.00 10.65
C ASP A 72 4.52 2.07 9.74
N ALA A 73 3.29 2.49 10.03
CA ALA A 73 2.56 3.43 9.19
C ALA A 73 3.19 4.83 9.21
N HIS A 74 3.34 5.43 8.03
CA HIS A 74 3.86 6.79 7.88
C HIS A 74 2.72 7.81 7.79
N ILE A 75 2.83 8.89 8.58
CA ILE A 75 1.83 9.97 8.60
C ILE A 75 2.33 11.17 7.80
N TYR A 76 1.48 11.67 6.92
CA TYR A 76 1.73 12.83 6.06
C TYR A 76 0.65 13.90 6.25
N GLU A 77 1.04 15.16 6.10
CA GLU A 77 0.11 16.30 6.15
C GLU A 77 -0.72 16.39 4.86
N ASP A 78 -0.10 16.12 3.70
CA ASP A 78 -0.75 16.22 2.40
C ASP A 78 -0.39 15.05 1.45
N VAL A 79 -1.17 14.93 0.38
CA VAL A 79 -1.00 13.87 -0.62
C VAL A 79 0.32 14.01 -1.39
N GLY A 80 0.78 15.24 -1.62
CA GLY A 80 2.02 15.51 -2.36
C GLY A 80 3.23 14.92 -1.63
N ALA A 81 3.31 15.10 -0.31
CA ALA A 81 4.34 14.49 0.52
C ALA A 81 4.24 12.95 0.52
N ALA A 82 3.02 12.41 0.62
CA ALA A 82 2.79 10.98 0.65
C ALA A 82 3.11 10.24 -0.65
N VAL A 83 3.18 10.93 -1.79
CA VAL A 83 3.52 10.34 -3.10
C VAL A 83 4.88 10.76 -3.63
N ALA A 84 5.65 11.56 -2.88
CA ALA A 84 6.84 12.25 -3.39
C ALA A 84 7.96 11.31 -3.88
N ASP A 85 8.05 10.10 -3.31
CA ASP A 85 9.04 9.08 -3.71
C ASP A 85 8.48 8.05 -4.71
N LEU A 86 7.21 8.16 -5.09
CA LEU A 86 6.55 7.24 -6.01
C LEU A 86 6.76 7.65 -7.46
N HIS A 87 7.01 6.65 -8.31
CA HIS A 87 7.18 6.83 -9.76
C HIS A 87 5.88 6.62 -10.52
N PHE A 88 4.94 5.89 -9.91
CA PHE A 88 3.64 5.58 -10.48
C PHE A 88 2.57 5.58 -9.39
N VAL A 89 1.48 6.32 -9.61
CA VAL A 89 0.41 6.49 -8.62
C VAL A 89 -0.94 6.18 -9.26
N CYS A 90 -1.72 5.33 -8.61
CA CYS A 90 -3.09 5.00 -8.97
C CYS A 90 -4.09 5.61 -7.99
N ALA A 91 -5.08 6.34 -8.49
CA ALA A 91 -6.20 6.82 -7.68
C ALA A 91 -7.42 5.90 -7.84
N THR A 92 -7.87 5.29 -6.75
CA THR A 92 -9.06 4.43 -6.76
C THR A 92 -10.34 5.26 -6.70
N THR A 93 -11.35 4.88 -7.48
CA THR A 93 -12.64 5.59 -7.47
C THR A 93 -13.78 4.63 -7.81
N ALA A 94 -14.92 4.82 -7.15
CA ALA A 94 -16.13 4.01 -7.40
C ALA A 94 -16.90 4.45 -8.65
N ARG A 95 -16.60 5.63 -9.20
CA ARG A 95 -17.30 6.19 -10.36
C ARG A 95 -16.29 6.75 -11.34
N ILE A 96 -16.63 6.65 -12.62
CA ILE A 96 -15.88 7.34 -13.67
C ILE A 96 -15.99 8.83 -13.40
N ARG A 97 -14.84 9.49 -13.29
CA ARG A 97 -14.74 10.94 -13.24
C ARG A 97 -14.36 11.43 -14.63
N ASP A 98 -14.96 12.51 -15.08
CA ASP A 98 -14.48 13.22 -16.26
C ASP A 98 -13.10 13.80 -15.94
N SER A 99 -12.07 13.07 -16.32
CA SER A 99 -10.69 13.36 -15.99
C SER A 99 -9.83 12.92 -17.17
N VAL A 100 -8.81 13.71 -17.49
CA VAL A 100 -7.87 13.43 -18.58
C VAL A 100 -6.97 12.21 -18.29
N LYS A 101 -7.13 11.59 -17.11
CA LYS A 101 -6.33 10.46 -16.65
C LYS A 101 -6.80 9.16 -17.30
N GLN A 102 -5.86 8.26 -17.58
CA GLN A 102 -6.17 6.92 -18.04
C GLN A 102 -7.00 6.18 -16.98
N ILE A 103 -8.12 5.60 -17.40
CA ILE A 103 -8.97 4.74 -16.56
C ILE A 103 -8.53 3.29 -16.81
N SER A 104 -8.39 2.51 -15.74
CA SER A 104 -7.98 1.11 -15.84
C SER A 104 -8.70 0.27 -14.80
N ALA A 105 -9.04 -0.97 -15.17
CA ALA A 105 -9.60 -1.94 -14.23
C ALA A 105 -8.53 -2.35 -13.19
N PRO A 106 -8.92 -2.80 -11.99
CA PRO A 106 -7.99 -3.16 -10.93
C PRO A 106 -6.92 -4.18 -11.36
N GLN A 107 -7.29 -5.18 -12.15
CA GLN A 107 -6.38 -6.22 -12.63
C GLN A 107 -5.31 -5.66 -13.58
N SER A 108 -5.70 -4.71 -14.45
CA SER A 108 -4.78 -4.03 -15.37
C SER A 108 -3.82 -3.12 -14.62
N ALA A 109 -4.33 -2.33 -13.67
CA ALA A 109 -3.50 -1.46 -12.82
C ALA A 109 -2.51 -2.28 -11.98
N ALA A 110 -2.94 -3.38 -11.37
CA ALA A 110 -2.08 -4.27 -10.60
C ALA A 110 -0.98 -4.93 -11.46
N SER A 111 -1.30 -5.31 -12.71
CA SER A 111 -0.32 -5.87 -13.64
C SER A 111 0.75 -4.84 -14.04
N GLU A 112 0.32 -3.59 -14.29
CA GLU A 112 1.22 -2.48 -14.60
C GLU A 112 2.13 -2.15 -13.41
N MET A 113 1.57 -2.01 -12.20
CA MET A 113 2.35 -1.80 -10.98
C MET A 113 3.40 -2.91 -10.78
N ARG A 114 3.02 -4.18 -10.98
CA ARG A 114 3.96 -5.30 -10.86
C ARG A 114 5.08 -5.24 -11.90
N SER A 115 4.78 -4.84 -13.13
CA SER A 115 5.79 -4.64 -14.18
C SER A 115 6.79 -3.55 -13.79
N ARG A 116 6.28 -2.41 -13.30
CA ARG A 116 7.08 -1.27 -12.86
C ARG A 116 7.93 -1.56 -11.63
N SER A 117 7.37 -2.22 -10.62
CA SER A 117 8.12 -2.63 -9.42
C SER A 117 9.26 -3.59 -9.77
N ARG A 118 9.07 -4.50 -10.74
CA ARG A 118 10.17 -5.36 -11.25
C ARG A 118 11.27 -4.57 -11.97
N ALA A 119 10.94 -3.41 -12.52
CA ALA A 119 11.90 -2.46 -13.10
C ALA A 119 12.50 -1.48 -12.07
N GLY A 120 12.26 -1.69 -10.77
CA GLY A 120 12.81 -0.87 -9.69
C GLY A 120 12.05 0.44 -9.43
N GLN A 121 10.85 0.60 -10.00
CA GLN A 121 10.01 1.78 -9.76
C GLN A 121 9.13 1.57 -8.52
N LYS A 122 9.09 2.57 -7.63
CA LYS A 122 8.15 2.63 -6.51
C LYS A 122 6.74 2.96 -7.02
N CYS A 123 5.75 2.19 -6.59
CA CYS A 123 4.34 2.36 -6.97
C CYS A 123 3.46 2.59 -5.74
N GLY A 124 2.29 3.20 -5.93
CA GLY A 124 1.23 3.33 -4.92
C GLY A 124 -0.07 3.87 -5.48
#